data_AF-A0A521ZR73-F1
#
_entry.id   AF-A0A521ZR73-F1
#
_cell.length_a   1.000
_cell.length_b   1.000
_cell.length_c   1.000
_cell.angle_alpha   90.00
_cell.angle_beta   90.00
_cell.angle_gamma   90.00
#
_symmetry.space_group_name_H-M   'P 1'
#
loop_
_entity.id
_entity.type
_entity.pdbx_description
1 polymer ?
#
loop_
_entity_poly.entity_id
_entity_poly.type
_entity_poly.pdbx_seq_one_letter_code
_entity_poly.pdbx_strand_id
1 'polypeptide(L)'
;MGGLDLLLSGAWKVFLGFYESPWVLAIKIFLGIYLAVVLMDIILLLIQRGIGGDYQMVTRGMKIPAVTASAMQKRWKKITDRLHSGSQSQYKVAVLEADTVVDEILKGIGYKGANMGERLDNIDPEHLETQPELKAAHQVRNRIVYESDFQIDQKTAAETVKVFEETLHRLEYL
;
A
#
# COMPACT_ATOMS: atom_id res chain seq x y z
N MET A 1 -57.51 34.91 3.56
CA MET A 1 -56.04 34.88 3.75
C MET A 1 -55.72 35.67 5.01
N GLY A 2 -55.72 35.05 6.19
CA GLY A 2 -55.56 35.84 7.42
C GLY A 2 -55.33 35.02 8.68
N GLY A 3 -56.09 33.93 8.90
CA GLY A 3 -55.93 33.10 10.10
C GLY A 3 -54.68 32.21 10.09
N LEU A 4 -54.42 31.51 8.97
CA LEU A 4 -53.27 30.62 8.83
C LEU A 4 -51.93 31.39 8.84
N ASP A 5 -51.87 32.55 8.19
CA ASP A 5 -50.66 33.37 8.13
C ASP A 5 -50.29 33.95 9.52
N LEU A 6 -51.29 34.29 10.34
CA LEU A 6 -51.10 34.73 11.72
C LEU A 6 -50.60 33.58 12.62
N LEU A 7 -51.14 32.37 12.45
CA LEU A 7 -50.68 31.20 13.19
C LEU A 7 -49.25 30.79 12.79
N LEU A 8 -48.94 30.80 11.48
CA LEU A 8 -47.61 30.48 10.97
C LEU A 8 -46.57 31.51 11.41
N SER A 9 -46.90 32.80 11.36
CA SER A 9 -45.99 33.86 11.83
C SER A 9 -45.77 33.84 13.34
N GLY A 10 -46.80 33.47 14.13
CA GLY A 10 -46.67 33.24 15.57
C GLY A 10 -45.76 32.06 15.89
N ALA A 11 -45.99 30.91 15.24
CA ALA A 11 -45.15 29.72 15.39
C ALA A 11 -43.70 29.99 14.99
N TRP A 12 -43.47 30.75 13.92
CA TRP A 12 -42.14 31.15 13.47
C TRP A 12 -41.39 32.00 14.50
N LYS A 13 -42.08 32.97 15.14
CA LYS A 13 -41.49 33.81 16.19
C LYS A 13 -41.10 33.00 17.43
N VAL A 14 -41.94 32.05 17.84
CA VAL A 14 -41.63 31.15 18.97
C VAL A 14 -40.44 30.26 18.64
N PHE A 15 -40.39 29.72 17.43
CA PHE A 15 -39.26 28.92 16.96
C PHE A 15 -37.95 29.72 16.94
N LEU A 16 -37.96 30.94 16.41
CA LEU A 16 -36.80 31.83 16.41
C LEU A 16 -36.33 32.16 17.83
N GLY A 17 -37.27 32.50 18.74
CA GLY A 17 -36.94 32.77 20.13
C GLY A 17 -36.33 31.55 20.85
N PHE A 18 -36.78 30.34 20.51
CA PHE A 18 -36.18 29.11 20.99
C PHE A 18 -34.79 28.87 20.39
N TYR A 19 -34.60 29.07 19.08
CA TYR A 19 -33.33 28.84 18.38
C TYR A 19 -32.20 29.80 18.83
N GLU A 20 -32.57 31.04 19.17
CA GLU A 20 -31.68 32.08 19.71
C GLU A 20 -31.50 31.98 21.23
N SER A 21 -32.10 30.98 21.89
CA SER A 21 -31.97 30.79 23.33
C SER A 21 -30.53 30.46 23.74
N PRO A 22 -30.04 30.97 24.89
CA PRO A 22 -28.73 30.61 25.45
C PRO A 22 -28.54 29.09 25.63
N TRP A 23 -29.63 28.35 25.89
CA TRP A 23 -29.59 26.89 26.00
C TRP A 23 -29.28 26.22 24.66
N VAL A 24 -29.87 26.71 23.57
CA VAL A 24 -29.59 26.20 22.22
C VAL A 24 -28.19 26.60 21.76
N LEU A 25 -27.73 27.80 22.16
CA LEU A 25 -26.34 28.22 21.93
C LEU A 25 -25.34 27.26 22.61
N ALA A 26 -25.58 26.89 23.87
CA ALA A 26 -24.74 25.93 24.58
C ALA A 26 -24.68 24.58 23.83
N ILE A 27 -25.83 24.06 23.38
CA ILE A 27 -25.90 22.81 22.59
C ILE A 27 -25.09 22.93 21.29
N LYS A 28 -25.23 24.04 20.55
CA LYS A 28 -24.46 24.29 19.32
C LYS A 28 -22.94 24.27 19.59
N ILE A 29 -22.50 24.86 20.70
CA ILE A 29 -21.07 24.88 21.09
C ILE A 29 -20.59 23.46 21.42
N PHE A 30 -21.33 22.71 22.24
CA PHE A 30 -20.97 21.31 22.55
C PHE A 30 -20.90 20.45 21.30
N LEU A 31 -21.84 20.60 20.38
CA LEU A 31 -21.88 19.86 19.12
C LEU A 31 -20.70 20.26 18.20
N GLY A 32 -20.33 21.54 18.18
CA GLY A 32 -19.15 22.02 17.45
C GLY A 32 -17.85 21.45 18.00
N ILE A 33 -17.68 21.41 19.33
CA ILE A 33 -16.51 20.80 19.98
C ILE A 33 -16.44 19.31 19.66
N TYR A 34 -17.57 18.59 19.76
CA TYR A 34 -17.65 17.18 19.43
C TYR A 34 -17.21 16.90 17.99
N LEU A 35 -17.71 17.68 17.02
CA LEU A 35 -17.30 17.55 15.61
C LEU A 35 -15.81 17.83 15.41
N ALA A 36 -15.25 18.84 16.11
CA ALA A 36 -13.83 19.14 16.03
C ALA A 36 -12.96 17.99 16.56
N VAL A 37 -13.36 17.33 17.67
CA VAL A 37 -12.67 16.16 18.21
C VAL A 37 -12.74 14.99 17.25
N VAL A 38 -13.93 14.69 16.68
CA VAL A 38 -14.08 13.62 15.68
C VAL A 38 -13.21 13.87 14.45
N LEU A 39 -13.16 15.12 13.96
CA LEU A 39 -12.27 15.48 12.84
C LEU A 39 -10.80 15.33 13.21
N MET A 40 -10.40 15.74 14.42
CA MET A 40 -9.04 15.56 14.93
C MET A 40 -8.67 14.08 14.97
N ASP A 41 -9.53 13.22 15.51
CA ASP A 41 -9.32 11.78 15.58
C ASP A 41 -9.21 11.17 14.17
N ILE A 42 -10.06 11.58 13.22
CA ILE A 42 -9.96 11.16 11.82
C ILE A 42 -8.61 11.59 11.24
N ILE A 43 -8.16 12.83 11.45
CA ILE A 43 -6.87 13.32 10.96
C ILE A 43 -5.71 12.55 11.58
N LEU A 44 -5.74 12.31 12.89
CA LEU A 44 -4.74 11.52 13.60
C LEU A 44 -4.70 10.08 13.09
N LEU A 45 -5.86 9.47 12.85
CA LEU A 45 -5.95 8.14 12.24
C LEU A 45 -5.41 8.14 10.81
N LEU A 46 -5.62 9.18 10.00
CA LEU A 46 -5.08 9.27 8.64
C LEU A 46 -3.56 9.43 8.63
N ILE A 47 -3.01 10.18 9.59
CA ILE A 47 -1.56 10.35 9.77
C ILE A 47 -0.92 9.04 10.29
N GLN A 48 -1.49 8.42 11.33
CA GLN A 48 -1.01 7.14 11.87
C GLN A 48 -1.17 5.98 10.88
N ARG A 49 -2.19 6.02 10.02
CA ARG A 49 -2.40 5.05 8.93
C ARG A 49 -1.42 5.22 7.77
N GLY A 50 -0.50 6.18 7.84
CA GLY A 50 0.65 6.22 6.94
C GLY A 50 0.25 6.39 5.48
N ILE A 51 -0.60 7.37 5.17
CA ILE A 51 -0.81 7.84 3.77
C ILE A 51 0.40 8.72 3.37
N GLY A 52 1.60 8.18 3.53
CA GLY A 52 2.88 8.90 3.40
C GLY A 52 3.99 8.05 2.79
N GLY A 53 3.64 6.95 2.12
CA GLY A 53 4.62 6.05 1.51
C GLY A 53 4.21 5.44 0.17
N ASP A 54 3.14 5.93 -0.48
CA ASP A 54 2.74 5.33 -1.75
C ASP A 54 1.91 6.24 -2.67
N TYR A 55 2.57 7.27 -3.20
CA TYR A 55 2.02 8.06 -4.31
C TYR A 55 2.05 7.32 -5.66
N GLN A 56 2.46 6.04 -5.70
CA GLN A 56 2.36 5.22 -6.91
C GLN A 56 1.10 4.36 -6.98
N MET A 57 0.15 4.52 -6.04
CA MET A 57 -1.08 3.72 -5.99
C MET A 57 -2.39 4.49 -6.22
N VAL A 58 -2.42 5.38 -7.21
CA VAL A 58 -3.70 5.90 -7.77
C VAL A 58 -3.92 5.51 -9.23
N THR A 59 -2.97 4.85 -9.89
CA THR A 59 -3.16 4.33 -11.26
C THR A 59 -2.86 2.86 -11.36
N ARG A 60 -3.66 2.02 -10.70
CA ARG A 60 -4.13 0.71 -11.21
C ARG A 60 -4.97 -0.01 -10.16
N GLY A 61 -6.17 0.53 -9.94
CA GLY A 61 -7.34 -0.34 -9.89
C GLY A 61 -7.54 -0.95 -11.27
N MET A 62 -6.66 -1.86 -11.68
CA MET A 62 -6.92 -2.74 -12.81
C MET A 62 -7.14 -4.09 -12.14
N LYS A 63 -8.43 -4.49 -12.10
CA LYS A 63 -8.82 -5.90 -12.10
C LYS A 63 -7.72 -6.64 -12.83
N ILE A 64 -6.94 -7.51 -12.19
CA ILE A 64 -5.98 -8.36 -12.89
C ILE A 64 -6.84 -9.19 -13.85
N PRO A 65 -6.96 -8.83 -15.14
CA PRO A 65 -7.85 -9.54 -16.02
C PRO A 65 -6.97 -10.59 -16.65
N ALA A 66 -6.46 -11.56 -15.86
CA ALA A 66 -5.37 -12.42 -16.27
C ALA A 66 -4.31 -11.62 -17.04
N VAL A 67 -3.39 -10.91 -16.36
CA VAL A 67 -2.13 -10.51 -17.02
C VAL A 67 -1.68 -11.77 -17.73
N THR A 68 -1.84 -11.80 -19.06
CA THR A 68 -1.82 -13.05 -19.81
C THR A 68 -0.51 -13.72 -19.41
N ALA A 69 -0.50 -14.99 -19.01
CA ALA A 69 0.72 -15.63 -18.49
C ALA A 69 1.97 -15.27 -19.36
N SER A 70 1.75 -15.07 -20.65
CA SER A 70 2.64 -14.45 -21.63
C SER A 70 3.35 -13.13 -21.22
N ALA A 71 2.67 -12.15 -20.64
CA ALA A 71 3.25 -10.87 -20.23
C ALA A 71 4.15 -10.99 -19.00
N MET A 72 3.75 -11.78 -17.99
CA MET A 72 4.60 -12.07 -16.84
C MET A 72 5.83 -12.87 -17.26
N GLN A 73 5.65 -13.92 -18.06
CA GLN A 73 6.76 -14.70 -18.63
C GLN A 73 7.72 -13.83 -19.46
N LYS A 74 7.21 -12.88 -20.26
CA LYS A 74 8.05 -11.93 -21.01
C LYS A 74 8.81 -10.99 -20.08
N ARG A 75 8.20 -10.50 -19.00
CA ARG A 75 8.87 -9.65 -18.00
C ARG A 75 9.96 -10.45 -17.29
N TRP A 76 9.64 -11.64 -16.82
CA TRP A 76 10.58 -12.53 -16.14
C TRP A 76 11.74 -12.94 -17.03
N LYS A 77 11.48 -13.25 -18.30
CA LYS A 77 12.51 -13.53 -19.29
C LYS A 77 13.51 -12.39 -19.44
N LYS A 78 13.07 -11.12 -19.40
CA LYS A 78 14.01 -9.98 -19.45
C LYS A 78 14.92 -9.95 -18.24
N ILE A 79 14.41 -10.28 -17.05
CA ILE A 79 15.18 -10.35 -15.82
C ILE A 79 16.25 -11.43 -15.93
N THR A 80 15.88 -12.63 -16.41
CA THR A 80 16.84 -13.74 -16.57
C THR A 80 17.82 -13.50 -17.71
N ASP A 81 17.42 -12.85 -18.80
CA ASP A 81 18.33 -12.47 -19.90
C ASP A 81 19.44 -11.52 -19.41
N ARG A 82 19.18 -10.63 -18.43
CA ARG A 82 20.21 -9.76 -17.82
C ARG A 82 21.33 -10.53 -17.13
N LEU A 83 21.02 -11.70 -16.55
CA LEU A 83 22.02 -12.58 -15.92
C LEU A 83 23.03 -13.14 -16.93
N HIS A 84 22.72 -13.13 -18.22
CA HIS A 84 23.61 -13.61 -19.30
C HIS A 84 24.44 -12.50 -19.94
N SER A 85 24.29 -11.25 -19.51
CA SER A 85 24.92 -10.09 -20.14
C SER A 85 26.43 -9.96 -19.92
N GLY A 86 27.03 -10.75 -19.01
CA GLY A 86 28.43 -10.59 -18.62
C GLY A 86 28.74 -9.31 -17.84
N SER A 87 27.72 -8.52 -17.45
CA SER A 87 27.89 -7.24 -16.77
C SER A 87 27.35 -7.29 -15.35
N GLN A 88 28.21 -6.96 -14.39
CA GLN A 88 27.81 -6.85 -12.99
C GLN A 88 26.68 -5.84 -12.75
N SER A 89 26.66 -4.73 -13.49
CA SER A 89 25.56 -3.76 -13.39
C SER A 89 24.22 -4.40 -13.75
N GLN A 90 24.20 -5.29 -14.75
CA GLN A 90 22.99 -5.98 -15.15
C GLN A 90 22.57 -7.06 -14.15
N TYR A 91 23.53 -7.70 -13.46
CA TYR A 91 23.24 -8.63 -12.37
C TYR A 91 22.53 -7.92 -11.22
N LYS A 92 23.03 -6.74 -10.83
CA LYS A 92 22.38 -5.89 -9.84
C LYS A 92 20.96 -5.53 -10.26
N VAL A 93 20.77 -5.09 -11.50
CA VAL A 93 19.45 -4.75 -12.04
C VAL A 93 18.51 -5.96 -12.04
N ALA A 94 18.99 -7.15 -12.39
CA ALA A 94 18.19 -8.37 -12.36
C ALA A 94 17.63 -8.66 -10.95
N VAL A 95 18.48 -8.56 -9.91
CA VAL A 95 18.06 -8.77 -8.51
C VAL A 95 17.07 -7.69 -8.05
N LEU A 96 17.33 -6.41 -8.37
CA LEU A 96 16.42 -5.31 -8.02
C LEU A 96 15.04 -5.48 -8.68
N GLU A 97 15.02 -5.83 -9.97
CA GLU A 97 13.80 -6.00 -10.75
C GLU A 97 13.02 -7.24 -10.30
N ALA A 98 13.71 -8.35 -9.97
CA ALA A 98 13.10 -9.56 -9.42
C ALA A 98 12.42 -9.32 -8.07
N ASP A 99 13.09 -8.65 -7.12
CA ASP A 99 12.50 -8.27 -5.82
C ASP A 99 11.25 -7.40 -6.03
N THR A 100 11.33 -6.43 -6.95
CA THR A 100 10.20 -5.53 -7.25
C THR A 100 8.99 -6.29 -7.77
N VAL A 101 9.19 -7.28 -8.67
CA VAL A 101 8.10 -8.13 -9.17
C VAL A 101 7.44 -8.89 -8.02
N VAL A 102 8.22 -9.52 -7.15
CA VAL A 102 7.66 -10.28 -6.02
C VAL A 102 6.94 -9.33 -5.05
N ASP A 103 7.48 -8.14 -4.80
CA ASP A 103 6.83 -7.14 -3.95
C ASP A 103 5.45 -6.74 -4.50
N GLU A 104 5.37 -6.46 -5.80
CA GLU A 104 4.11 -6.13 -6.47
C GLU A 104 3.08 -7.26 -6.33
N ILE A 105 3.50 -8.52 -6.50
CA ILE A 105 2.61 -9.68 -6.38
C ILE A 105 2.14 -9.89 -4.95
N LEU A 106 3.05 -9.90 -3.96
CA LEU A 106 2.71 -10.07 -2.54
C LEU A 106 1.73 -8.99 -2.08
N LYS A 107 1.95 -7.75 -2.55
CA LYS A 107 1.04 -6.64 -2.28
C LYS A 107 -0.32 -6.83 -2.94
N GLY A 108 -0.33 -7.28 -4.21
CA GLY A 108 -1.56 -7.53 -4.97
C GLY A 108 -2.45 -8.62 -4.38
N ILE A 109 -1.86 -9.64 -3.75
CA ILE A 109 -2.61 -10.72 -3.08
C ILE A 109 -2.98 -10.40 -1.62
N GLY A 110 -2.61 -9.23 -1.11
CA GLY A 110 -3.13 -8.68 0.14
C GLY A 110 -2.21 -8.79 1.36
N TYR A 111 -0.94 -9.17 1.20
CA TYR A 111 0.01 -9.13 2.31
C TYR A 111 0.34 -7.68 2.70
N LYS A 112 0.31 -7.40 4.01
CA LYS A 112 0.40 -6.03 4.56
C LYS A 112 1.82 -5.65 4.95
N GLY A 113 2.21 -4.41 4.68
CA GLY A 113 3.49 -3.81 5.08
C GLY A 113 3.82 -2.61 4.19
N ALA A 114 4.50 -1.60 4.74
CA ALA A 114 4.88 -0.38 4.02
C ALA A 114 5.98 -0.63 2.98
N ASN A 115 6.78 -1.66 3.19
CA ASN A 115 7.84 -2.11 2.28
C ASN A 115 7.91 -3.65 2.26
N MET A 116 8.71 -4.21 1.35
CA MET A 116 8.91 -5.65 1.24
C MET A 116 9.32 -6.29 2.57
N GLY A 117 10.28 -5.70 3.29
CA GLY A 117 10.80 -6.27 4.55
C GLY A 117 9.72 -6.39 5.62
N GLU A 118 8.99 -5.30 5.88
CA GLU A 118 7.85 -5.31 6.81
C GLU A 118 6.75 -6.26 6.34
N ARG A 119 6.53 -6.37 5.03
CA ARG A 119 5.56 -7.30 4.47
C ARG A 119 5.94 -8.74 4.75
N LEU A 120 7.20 -9.11 4.49
CA LEU A 120 7.73 -10.43 4.80
C LEU A 120 7.63 -10.73 6.29
N ASP A 121 7.90 -9.76 7.17
CA ASP A 121 7.81 -9.95 8.63
C ASP A 121 6.37 -10.22 9.12
N ASN A 122 5.37 -9.72 8.39
CA ASN A 122 3.95 -9.92 8.70
C ASN A 122 3.36 -11.21 8.08
N ILE A 123 4.10 -11.89 7.20
CA ILE A 123 3.65 -13.16 6.63
C ILE A 123 3.85 -14.26 7.65
N ASP A 124 2.79 -15.00 7.94
CA ASP A 124 2.89 -16.21 8.74
C ASP A 124 3.62 -17.29 7.93
N PRO A 125 4.68 -17.94 8.48
CA PRO A 125 5.41 -19.01 7.81
C PRO A 125 4.54 -20.14 7.27
N GLU A 126 3.38 -20.41 7.88
CA GLU A 126 2.44 -21.44 7.42
C GLU A 126 1.78 -21.08 6.07
N HIS A 127 1.72 -19.78 5.75
CA HIS A 127 1.10 -19.27 4.52
C HIS A 127 2.09 -19.08 3.37
N LEU A 128 3.39 -19.00 3.66
CA LEU A 128 4.45 -18.88 2.65
C LEU A 128 5.73 -19.57 3.12
N GLU A 129 5.87 -20.85 2.76
CA GLU A 129 7.04 -21.66 3.11
C GLU A 129 8.37 -21.04 2.66
N THR A 130 8.40 -20.28 1.55
CA THR A 130 9.61 -19.65 1.00
C THR A 130 9.99 -18.33 1.68
N GLN A 131 9.26 -17.90 2.71
CA GLN A 131 9.50 -16.64 3.41
C GLN A 131 10.94 -16.49 3.93
N PRO A 132 11.58 -17.50 4.57
CA PRO A 132 12.96 -17.36 5.07
C PRO A 132 13.97 -17.10 3.95
N GLU A 133 13.89 -17.86 2.86
CA GLU A 133 14.76 -17.73 1.70
C GLU A 133 14.53 -16.38 1.01
N LEU A 134 13.26 -15.99 0.88
CA LEU A 134 12.87 -14.72 0.28
C LEU A 134 13.39 -13.52 1.08
N LYS A 135 13.39 -13.62 2.42
CA LYS A 135 13.97 -12.60 3.31
C LYS A 135 15.49 -12.50 3.13
N ALA A 136 16.19 -13.63 2.96
CA ALA A 136 17.61 -13.63 2.65
C ALA A 136 17.91 -13.01 1.27
N ALA A 137 17.12 -13.34 0.24
CA ALA A 137 17.24 -12.74 -1.09
C ALA A 137 16.99 -11.22 -1.07
N HIS A 138 15.98 -10.77 -0.32
CA HIS A 138 15.70 -9.35 -0.10
C HIS A 138 16.86 -8.63 0.60
N GLN A 139 17.58 -9.28 1.52
CA GLN A 139 18.79 -8.71 2.12
C GLN A 139 19.89 -8.51 1.07
N VAL A 140 20.10 -9.45 0.15
CA VAL A 140 21.06 -9.27 -0.97
C VAL A 140 20.67 -8.04 -1.80
N ARG A 141 19.37 -7.86 -2.08
CA ARG A 141 18.85 -6.64 -2.72
C ARG A 141 19.25 -5.40 -1.93
N ASN A 142 19.01 -5.39 -0.61
CA ASN A 142 19.30 -4.23 0.22
C ASN A 142 20.79 -3.85 0.17
N ARG A 143 21.69 -4.83 0.15
CA ARG A 143 23.12 -4.57 -0.03
C ARG A 143 23.41 -3.89 -1.36
N ILE A 144 22.78 -4.32 -2.46
CA ILE A 144 22.92 -3.65 -3.77
C ILE A 144 22.52 -2.16 -3.71
N VAL A 145 21.52 -1.80 -2.91
CA VAL A 145 21.01 -0.43 -2.79
C VAL A 145 21.86 0.43 -1.84
N TYR A 146 22.22 -0.09 -0.67
CA TYR A 146 22.84 0.68 0.40
C TYR A 146 24.38 0.64 0.38
N GLU A 147 24.99 -0.43 -0.12
CA GLU A 147 26.44 -0.59 -0.22
C GLU A 147 26.88 -0.22 -1.66
N SER A 148 27.37 1.01 -1.86
CA SER A 148 27.76 1.52 -3.18
C SER A 148 28.84 0.69 -3.88
N ASP A 149 29.73 0.07 -3.10
CA ASP A 149 30.84 -0.76 -3.53
C ASP A 149 30.51 -2.26 -3.59
N PHE A 150 29.29 -2.67 -3.21
CA PHE A 150 28.89 -4.06 -3.21
C PHE A 150 29.06 -4.69 -4.59
N GLN A 151 29.80 -5.78 -4.66
CA GLN A 151 30.00 -6.57 -5.87
C GLN A 151 29.18 -7.86 -5.75
N ILE A 152 28.53 -8.24 -6.84
CA ILE A 152 27.79 -9.50 -6.93
C ILE A 152 28.21 -10.20 -8.21
N ASP A 153 28.61 -11.47 -8.09
CA ASP A 153 28.93 -12.27 -9.25
C ASP A 153 27.67 -12.80 -9.93
N GLN A 154 27.83 -13.38 -11.12
CA GLN A 154 26.71 -13.94 -11.87
C GLN A 154 26.01 -15.06 -11.09
N LYS A 155 26.78 -15.88 -10.36
CA LYS A 155 26.28 -17.07 -9.67
C LYS A 155 25.36 -16.67 -8.51
N THR A 156 25.83 -15.81 -7.62
CA THR A 156 25.05 -15.30 -6.49
C THR A 156 23.84 -14.51 -6.99
N ALA A 157 23.98 -13.72 -8.06
CA ALA A 157 22.83 -13.03 -8.65
C ALA A 157 21.78 -14.02 -9.19
N ALA A 158 22.20 -15.08 -9.87
CA ALA A 158 21.30 -16.11 -10.39
C ALA A 158 20.62 -16.90 -9.26
N GLU A 159 21.36 -17.29 -8.22
CA GLU A 159 20.81 -17.95 -7.03
C GLU A 159 19.77 -17.05 -6.33
N THR A 160 20.06 -15.75 -6.21
CA THR A 160 19.13 -14.77 -5.62
C THR A 160 17.86 -14.61 -6.46
N VAL A 161 18.00 -14.49 -7.79
CA VAL A 161 16.85 -14.40 -8.71
C VAL A 161 16.00 -15.68 -8.68
N LYS A 162 16.63 -16.85 -8.53
CA LYS A 162 15.94 -18.14 -8.44
C LYS A 162 15.01 -18.23 -7.22
N VAL A 163 15.40 -17.66 -6.08
CA VAL A 163 14.53 -17.61 -4.89
C VAL A 163 13.25 -16.81 -5.17
N PHE A 164 13.38 -15.69 -5.88
CA PHE A 164 12.22 -14.91 -6.32
C PHE A 164 11.36 -15.70 -7.32
N GLU A 165 11.98 -16.42 -8.26
CA GLU A 165 11.29 -17.30 -9.22
C GLU A 165 10.48 -18.40 -8.54
N GLU A 166 11.09 -19.13 -7.60
CA GLU A 166 10.46 -20.22 -6.85
C GLU A 166 9.25 -19.71 -6.05
N THR A 167 9.36 -18.51 -5.48
CA THR A 167 8.24 -17.85 -4.79
C THR A 167 7.09 -17.58 -5.76
N LEU A 168 7.36 -17.05 -6.95
CA LEU A 168 6.32 -16.77 -7.95
C LEU A 168 5.66 -18.04 -8.49
N HIS A 169 6.42 -19.12 -8.68
CA HIS A 169 5.86 -20.43 -9.04
C HIS A 169 4.94 -20.97 -7.94
N ARG A 170 5.35 -20.86 -6.66
CA ARG A 170 4.52 -21.29 -5.53
C ARG A 170 3.23 -20.48 -5.41
N LEU A 171 3.26 -19.22 -5.82
CA LEU A 171 2.08 -18.34 -5.87
C LEU A 171 1.27 -18.47 -7.17
N GLU A 172 1.68 -19.34 -8.11
CA GLU A 172 1.05 -19.56 -9.42
C GLU A 172 1.07 -18.35 -10.37
N TYR A 173 2.08 -17.48 -10.25
CA TYR A 173 2.27 -16.30 -11.13
C TYR A 173 3.30 -16.50 -12.25
N LEU A 174 4.08 -17.59 -12.21
CA LEU A 174 4.99 -18.05 -13.26
C LEU A 174 4.74 -19.52 -13.59
#